data_AF-A0A550GGY8-F1
#
_entry.id   AF-A0A550GGY8-F1
#
_cell.length_a   1.000
_cell.length_b   1.000
_cell.length_c   1.000
_cell.angle_alpha   90.00
_cell.angle_beta   90.00
_cell.angle_gamma   90.00
#
_symmetry.space_group_name_H-M   'P 1'
#
loop_
_entity.id
_entity.type
_entity.pdbx_description
1 polymer ?
#
loop_
_entity_poly.entity_id
_entity_poly.type
_entity_poly.pdbx_seq_one_letter_code
_entity_poly.pdbx_strand_id
1 'polypeptide(L)'
;MSDELSCMLVKNFLRSSWSCCIKPVVEKLTNWKTKNTGRPVSLFKFKNNQRVNSTFEGNRFFLRSSVEYSNPQLTVEEVQGVVAARLLEVCGNYFHEKGLGDPDAVDVAEICEKLRKPPHGRIIAFLLNTDDIEPDRYSMNPLKRSLVESGQSAYPAATVRTDNLKVDEQFIAKYDGALITRGEAEFIATILADSNGSYLDFADSVKYAQLENLSGMFGIDLSLPAMRMPLETLQFETKAGLLHHIISETHKDFNAVKQAYDCMRRSITKRTTLLTVPHSKLGYGSKRAARGKLHFNGSGTKLETVSVKYKPTRLYPNGIDPEDISLADANDRFIVTGQKLANYSFVETPSSPQFFLYALGSPENAALWHGVGAFAATQLLQSYSSARAACREGRLVKRLQEYDVRPETPMQLNLSSDYMWFHPVHRNIDASIGTVANLSDLARMGMKIEHLPRFK
;
A
#
# COMPACT_ATOMS: atom_id res chain seq x y z
N MET A 1 20.16 11.37 22.15
CA MET A 1 19.16 12.06 21.29
C MET A 1 18.09 11.10 20.79
N SER A 2 18.41 9.88 20.33
CA SER A 2 17.39 8.92 19.85
C SER A 2 16.35 8.50 20.90
N ASP A 3 16.79 8.21 22.13
CA ASP A 3 15.89 7.86 23.25
C ASP A 3 14.89 8.97 23.60
N GLU A 4 15.23 10.22 23.27
CA GLU A 4 14.36 11.36 23.50
C GLU A 4 13.23 11.43 22.47
N LEU A 5 13.52 11.04 21.21
CA LEU A 5 12.52 11.04 20.13
C LEU A 5 11.47 9.96 20.30
N SER A 6 11.87 8.71 20.57
CA SER A 6 10.90 7.64 20.83
C SER A 6 10.01 7.96 22.03
N CYS A 7 10.58 8.44 23.14
CA CYS A 7 9.82 8.89 24.31
C CYS A 7 8.85 10.03 24.00
N MET A 8 9.28 11.01 23.21
CA MET A 8 8.43 12.14 22.79
C MET A 8 7.24 11.64 21.96
N LEU A 9 7.48 10.77 20.99
CA LEU A 9 6.45 10.18 20.14
C LEU A 9 5.46 9.34 20.95
N VAL A 10 5.95 8.48 21.85
CA VAL A 10 5.10 7.64 22.70
C VAL A 10 4.21 8.48 23.61
N LYS A 11 4.76 9.48 24.30
CA LYS A 11 3.98 10.39 25.15
C LYS A 11 2.90 11.12 24.37
N ASN A 12 3.26 11.65 23.19
CA ASN A 12 2.31 12.35 22.34
C ASN A 12 1.20 11.40 21.86
N PHE A 13 1.58 10.22 21.37
CA PHE A 13 0.67 9.23 20.82
C PHE A 13 -0.29 8.66 21.86
N LEU A 14 0.19 8.32 23.05
CA LEU A 14 -0.68 7.89 24.15
C LEU A 14 -1.66 9.00 24.50
N ARG A 15 -1.21 10.24 24.69
CA ARG A 15 -2.09 11.37 25.01
C ARG A 15 -3.17 11.62 23.94
N SER A 16 -2.82 11.51 22.67
CA SER A 16 -3.70 11.85 21.54
C SER A 16 -4.62 10.72 21.10
N SER A 17 -4.17 9.46 21.24
CA SER A 17 -4.77 8.28 20.59
C SER A 17 -5.33 7.25 21.58
N TRP A 18 -5.16 7.47 22.89
CA TRP A 18 -5.60 6.52 23.94
C TRP A 18 -7.07 6.14 23.82
N SER A 19 -7.98 7.12 23.91
CA SER A 19 -9.42 6.87 23.90
C SER A 19 -9.99 6.60 22.52
N CYS A 20 -9.45 7.23 21.48
CA CYS A 20 -10.00 7.14 20.13
C CYS A 20 -9.43 5.99 19.27
N CYS A 21 -8.37 5.31 19.71
CA CYS A 21 -7.77 4.21 18.95
C CYS A 21 -7.25 3.07 19.83
N ILE A 22 -6.34 3.34 20.77
CA ILE A 22 -5.63 2.28 21.51
C ILE A 22 -6.61 1.44 22.33
N LYS A 23 -7.47 2.07 23.14
CA LYS A 23 -8.55 1.40 23.88
C LYS A 23 -9.43 0.53 22.97
N PRO A 24 -10.04 1.08 21.88
CA PRO A 24 -10.80 0.27 20.92
C PRO A 24 -10.05 -0.92 20.31
N VAL A 25 -8.75 -0.77 20.00
CA VAL A 25 -7.94 -1.87 19.46
C VAL A 25 -7.75 -2.97 20.51
N VAL A 26 -7.40 -2.61 21.75
CA VAL A 26 -7.22 -3.58 22.85
C VAL A 26 -8.54 -4.29 23.18
N GLU A 27 -9.65 -3.57 23.25
CA GLU A 27 -10.99 -4.16 23.44
C GLU A 27 -11.34 -5.13 22.31
N LYS A 28 -11.01 -4.77 21.06
CA LYS A 28 -11.20 -5.66 19.91
C LYS A 28 -10.37 -6.92 20.07
N LEU A 29 -9.10 -6.82 20.47
CA LEU A 29 -8.21 -7.95 20.70
C LEU A 29 -8.69 -8.88 21.81
N THR A 30 -9.12 -8.32 22.95
CA THR A 30 -9.63 -9.10 24.09
C THR A 30 -10.88 -9.89 23.72
N ASN A 31 -11.76 -9.31 22.89
CA ASN A 31 -12.96 -9.99 22.41
C ASN A 31 -12.71 -10.87 21.17
N TRP A 32 -11.49 -10.88 20.64
CA TRP A 32 -11.16 -11.58 19.43
C TRP A 32 -10.93 -13.08 19.71
N LYS A 33 -11.97 -13.87 19.49
CA LYS A 33 -11.87 -15.33 19.58
C LYS A 33 -10.96 -15.87 18.48
N THR A 34 -9.82 -16.41 18.89
CA THR A 34 -8.90 -17.17 18.04
C THR A 34 -9.60 -18.40 17.48
N LYS A 35 -10.23 -18.31 16.31
CA LYS A 35 -10.54 -19.53 15.56
C LYS A 35 -9.20 -20.04 15.03
N ASN A 36 -8.75 -21.21 15.50
CA ASN A 36 -7.45 -21.85 15.22
C ASN A 36 -7.25 -22.27 13.75
N THR A 37 -7.79 -21.53 12.77
CA THR A 37 -7.92 -21.99 11.38
C THR A 37 -7.40 -21.00 10.34
N GLY A 38 -6.64 -19.96 10.73
CA GLY A 38 -6.05 -19.05 9.75
C GLY A 38 -4.85 -19.66 9.04
N ARG A 39 -4.80 -19.63 7.69
CA ARG A 39 -3.60 -19.98 6.93
C ARG A 39 -2.41 -19.15 7.39
N PRO A 40 -1.20 -19.73 7.46
CA PRO A 40 0.00 -18.96 7.69
C PRO A 40 0.14 -17.82 6.67
N VAL A 41 0.52 -16.65 7.15
CA VAL A 41 0.73 -15.44 6.34
C VAL A 41 2.22 -15.30 6.08
N SER A 42 2.62 -15.30 4.81
CA SER A 42 4.00 -15.06 4.41
C SER A 42 4.21 -13.58 4.14
N LEU A 43 5.19 -12.99 4.81
CA LEU A 43 5.66 -11.62 4.63
C LEU A 43 7.16 -11.65 4.35
N PHE A 44 7.74 -10.51 3.97
CA PHE A 44 9.18 -10.41 3.76
C PHE A 44 9.73 -9.10 4.29
N LYS A 45 11.06 -8.99 4.39
CA LYS A 45 11.77 -7.73 4.51
C LYS A 45 13.05 -7.80 3.70
N PHE A 46 13.65 -6.66 3.39
CA PHE A 46 15.01 -6.64 2.86
C PHE A 46 16.00 -6.40 4.00
N LYS A 47 17.12 -7.14 3.96
CA LYS A 47 18.27 -6.94 4.83
C LYS A 47 19.53 -7.15 3.98
N ASN A 48 20.45 -6.19 4.00
CA ASN A 48 21.68 -6.25 3.19
C ASN A 48 21.40 -6.57 1.71
N ASN A 49 20.43 -5.87 1.10
CA ASN A 49 20.01 -6.06 -0.30
C ASN A 49 19.47 -7.48 -0.62
N GLN A 50 19.08 -8.25 0.40
CA GLN A 50 18.51 -9.60 0.25
C GLN A 50 17.11 -9.69 0.86
N ARG A 51 16.20 -10.31 0.12
CA ARG A 51 14.85 -10.62 0.61
C ARG A 51 14.91 -11.74 1.64
N VAL A 52 14.42 -11.44 2.84
CA VAL A 52 14.27 -12.38 3.94
C VAL A 52 12.78 -12.62 4.16
N ASN A 53 12.31 -13.83 3.90
CA ASN A 53 10.92 -14.21 4.09
C ASN A 53 10.67 -14.67 5.54
N SER A 54 9.49 -14.33 6.06
CA SER A 54 9.01 -14.72 7.39
C SER A 54 7.58 -15.23 7.28
N THR A 55 7.26 -16.29 8.01
CA THR A 55 5.90 -16.84 8.07
C THR A 55 5.31 -16.64 9.46
N PHE A 56 4.10 -16.10 9.51
CA PHE A 56 3.35 -15.84 10.73
C PHE A 56 2.12 -16.73 10.79
N GLU A 57 1.74 -17.14 12.00
CA GLU A 57 0.49 -17.89 12.19
C GLU A 57 -0.71 -17.04 11.76
N GLY A 58 -1.66 -17.62 11.02
CA GLY A 58 -2.85 -16.90 10.54
C GLY A 58 -3.84 -16.51 11.64
N ASN A 59 -3.57 -16.91 12.88
CA ASN A 59 -4.35 -16.57 14.05
C ASN A 59 -3.83 -15.32 14.79
N ARG A 60 -2.87 -14.58 14.20
CA ARG A 60 -2.37 -13.29 14.68
C ARG A 60 -3.26 -12.14 14.21
N PHE A 61 -3.26 -11.03 14.96
CA PHE A 61 -4.02 -9.84 14.60
C PHE A 61 -3.19 -8.98 13.65
N PHE A 62 -3.46 -9.05 12.35
CA PHE A 62 -2.66 -8.33 11.36
C PHE A 62 -3.08 -6.86 11.25
N LEU A 63 -2.17 -5.94 11.58
CA LEU A 63 -2.32 -4.51 11.41
C LEU A 63 -1.60 -4.09 10.14
N ARG A 64 -2.34 -3.73 9.09
CA ARG A 64 -1.76 -3.19 7.87
C ARG A 64 -1.48 -1.70 8.02
N SER A 65 -0.31 -1.25 7.57
CA SER A 65 -0.11 0.12 7.09
C SER A 65 0.02 0.15 5.56
N SER A 66 -0.54 1.19 4.94
CA SER A 66 -0.32 1.49 3.52
C SER A 66 1.01 2.20 3.36
N VAL A 67 1.67 2.03 2.22
CA VAL A 67 2.89 2.75 1.85
C VAL A 67 2.94 2.78 0.32
N GLU A 68 3.59 3.76 -0.31
CA GLU A 68 3.59 3.92 -1.76
C GLU A 68 4.91 3.46 -2.36
N TYR A 69 4.91 2.28 -2.97
CA TYR A 69 6.16 1.52 -3.08
C TYR A 69 6.93 1.62 -4.37
N SER A 70 6.31 2.10 -5.43
CA SER A 70 6.96 2.03 -6.72
C SER A 70 8.05 3.09 -6.85
N ASN A 71 8.08 4.14 -6.02
CA ASN A 71 9.21 5.06 -5.91
C ASN A 71 10.29 4.48 -4.97
N PRO A 72 11.59 4.42 -5.34
CA PRO A 72 12.66 4.01 -4.43
C PRO A 72 12.87 4.92 -3.22
N GLN A 73 12.45 6.19 -3.28
CA GLN A 73 12.55 7.10 -2.14
C GLN A 73 11.56 6.73 -1.03
N LEU A 74 11.99 6.87 0.22
CA LEU A 74 11.14 6.78 1.39
C LEU A 74 10.68 8.19 1.82
N THR A 75 9.39 8.50 1.63
CA THR A 75 8.87 9.85 1.89
C THR A 75 8.56 10.11 3.35
N VAL A 76 8.35 11.39 3.71
CA VAL A 76 7.90 11.79 5.05
C VAL A 76 6.57 11.11 5.43
N GLU A 77 5.61 11.05 4.51
CA GLU A 77 4.32 10.36 4.72
C GLU A 77 4.52 8.87 5.05
N GLU A 78 5.37 8.20 4.27
CA GLU A 78 5.64 6.77 4.44
C GLU A 78 6.27 6.47 5.80
N VAL A 79 7.28 7.24 6.20
CA VAL A 79 7.93 7.09 7.51
C VAL A 79 6.93 7.31 8.63
N GLN A 80 6.08 8.33 8.53
CA GLN A 80 5.04 8.57 9.53
C GLN A 80 4.11 7.36 9.66
N GLY A 81 3.70 6.77 8.53
CA GLY A 81 2.89 5.56 8.50
C GLY A 81 3.54 4.35 9.18
N VAL A 82 4.83 4.13 8.92
CA VAL A 82 5.60 3.05 9.55
C VAL A 82 5.71 3.26 11.05
N VAL A 83 6.05 4.47 11.49
CA VAL A 83 6.13 4.84 12.92
C VAL A 83 4.76 4.65 13.60
N ALA A 84 3.68 5.09 12.95
CA ALA A 84 2.31 4.95 13.44
C ALA A 84 1.91 3.49 13.65
N ALA A 85 2.24 2.62 12.69
CA ALA A 85 1.99 1.19 12.78
C ALA A 85 2.81 0.54 13.90
N ARG A 86 4.09 0.93 14.07
CA ARG A 86 4.92 0.46 15.20
C ARG A 86 4.37 0.89 16.55
N LEU A 87 4.01 2.16 16.70
CA LEU A 87 3.44 2.68 17.95
C LEU A 87 2.14 1.97 18.32
N LEU A 88 1.23 1.77 17.35
CA LEU A 88 -0.03 1.09 17.60
C LEU A 88 0.15 -0.40 17.90
N GLU A 89 1.07 -1.09 17.22
CA GLU A 89 1.40 -2.49 17.50
C GLU A 89 1.93 -2.65 18.94
N VAL A 90 2.92 -1.85 19.34
CA VAL A 90 3.53 -1.98 20.67
C VAL A 90 2.53 -1.61 21.75
N CYS A 91 1.82 -0.48 21.61
CA CYS A 91 0.83 -0.07 22.59
C CYS A 91 -0.30 -1.09 22.70
N GLY A 92 -0.81 -1.59 21.57
CA GLY A 92 -1.89 -2.57 21.55
C GLY A 92 -1.49 -3.90 22.19
N ASN A 93 -0.28 -4.41 21.90
CA ASN A 93 0.26 -5.61 22.55
C ASN A 93 0.50 -5.38 24.04
N TYR A 94 1.12 -4.25 24.40
CA TYR A 94 1.43 -3.90 25.78
C TYR A 94 0.19 -3.82 26.67
N PHE A 95 -0.82 -3.05 26.27
CA PHE A 95 -2.04 -2.89 27.06
C PHE A 95 -2.98 -4.10 26.97
N HIS A 96 -2.83 -4.97 25.98
CA HIS A 96 -3.49 -6.27 25.97
C HIS A 96 -2.90 -7.21 27.02
N GLU A 97 -1.57 -7.19 27.22
CA GLU A 97 -0.87 -8.00 28.24
C GLU A 97 -1.06 -7.43 29.66
N LYS A 98 -0.85 -6.12 29.83
CA LYS A 98 -0.93 -5.43 31.13
C LYS A 98 -2.36 -5.20 31.61
N GLY A 99 -3.30 -5.08 30.67
CA GLY A 99 -4.66 -4.61 30.94
C GLY A 99 -4.83 -3.11 30.69
N LEU A 100 -6.07 -2.69 30.47
CA LEU A 100 -6.41 -1.29 30.22
C LEU A 100 -6.41 -0.50 31.53
N GLY A 101 -5.55 0.51 31.61
CA GLY A 101 -5.48 1.52 32.66
C GLY A 101 -4.90 2.81 32.10
N ASP A 102 -5.11 3.96 32.75
CA ASP A 102 -4.61 5.23 32.21
C ASP A 102 -3.07 5.24 32.16
N PRO A 103 -2.45 5.63 31.02
CA PRO A 103 -1.01 5.50 30.87
C PRO A 103 -0.22 6.40 31.82
N ASP A 104 0.81 5.86 32.44
CA ASP A 104 1.74 6.55 33.33
C ASP A 104 3.18 6.61 32.77
N ALA A 105 4.12 7.08 33.59
CA ALA A 105 5.51 7.21 33.18
C ALA A 105 6.24 5.87 33.03
N VAL A 106 5.83 4.84 33.78
CA VAL A 106 6.38 3.48 33.68
C VAL A 106 5.93 2.85 32.37
N ASP A 107 4.65 3.01 32.01
CA ASP A 107 4.12 2.58 30.71
C ASP A 107 4.94 3.12 29.55
N VAL A 108 5.21 4.44 29.57
CA VAL A 108 6.00 5.10 28.53
C VAL A 108 7.39 4.48 28.41
N ALA A 109 8.09 4.27 29.52
CA ALA A 109 9.43 3.71 29.52
C ALA A 109 9.44 2.28 28.94
N GLU A 110 8.53 1.42 29.38
CA GLU A 110 8.44 0.03 28.92
C GLU A 110 8.04 -0.05 27.43
N ILE A 111 7.14 0.81 26.97
CA ILE A 111 6.77 0.91 25.56
C ILE A 111 7.98 1.35 24.72
N CYS A 112 8.78 2.31 25.19
CA CYS A 112 10.00 2.72 24.48
C CYS A 112 11.00 1.57 24.37
N GLU A 113 11.22 0.79 25.44
CA GLU A 113 12.06 -0.41 25.39
C GLU A 113 11.55 -1.46 24.40
N LYS A 114 10.23 -1.67 24.34
CA LYS A 114 9.60 -2.60 23.39
C LYS A 114 9.70 -2.10 21.95
N LEU A 115 9.64 -0.80 21.69
CA LEU A 115 9.77 -0.21 20.35
C LEU A 115 11.17 -0.40 19.75
N ARG A 116 12.22 -0.50 20.55
CA ARG A 116 13.58 -0.80 20.08
C ARG A 116 13.74 -2.23 19.55
N LYS A 117 12.77 -3.10 19.81
CA LYS A 117 12.80 -4.50 19.38
C LYS A 117 11.97 -4.69 18.11
N PRO A 118 12.28 -5.74 17.32
CA PRO A 118 11.45 -6.13 16.19
C PRO A 118 9.98 -6.37 16.61
N PRO A 119 9.02 -6.20 15.68
CA PRO A 119 7.61 -6.48 15.93
C PRO A 119 7.39 -7.87 16.52
N HIS A 120 6.64 -7.95 17.62
CA HIS A 120 6.38 -9.18 18.35
C HIS A 120 5.08 -9.09 19.14
N GLY A 121 4.44 -10.24 19.36
CA GLY A 121 3.22 -10.33 20.18
C GLY A 121 2.00 -10.75 19.36
N ARG A 122 0.82 -10.31 19.80
CA ARG A 122 -0.47 -10.72 19.24
C ARG A 122 -0.80 -9.97 17.96
N ILE A 123 -0.57 -8.66 17.97
CA ILE A 123 -0.62 -7.78 16.81
C ILE A 123 0.67 -7.95 16.03
N ILE A 124 0.55 -8.20 14.73
CA ILE A 124 1.67 -8.16 13.79
C ILE A 124 1.40 -7.01 12.84
N ALA A 125 2.16 -5.92 13.00
CA ALA A 125 2.15 -4.84 12.03
C ALA A 125 2.91 -5.26 10.77
N PHE A 126 2.35 -4.94 9.62
CA PHE A 126 3.01 -5.18 8.34
C PHE A 126 2.67 -4.05 7.36
N LEU A 127 3.52 -3.92 6.35
CA LEU A 127 3.31 -2.99 5.27
C LEU A 127 2.67 -3.71 4.09
N LEU A 128 1.63 -3.10 3.51
CA LEU A 128 1.07 -3.61 2.26
C LEU A 128 1.46 -2.70 1.12
N ASN A 129 2.18 -3.25 0.16
CA ASN A 129 2.53 -2.57 -1.06
C ASN A 129 1.29 -2.63 -1.96
N THR A 130 0.49 -1.56 -1.93
CA THR A 130 -0.73 -1.46 -2.73
C THR A 130 -0.43 -0.75 -4.02
N ASP A 131 -0.86 -1.33 -5.15
CA ASP A 131 -0.86 -0.67 -6.46
C ASP A 131 0.53 -0.50 -7.09
N ASP A 132 1.20 -1.64 -7.32
CA ASP A 132 2.49 -1.82 -8.03
C ASP A 132 2.43 -1.49 -9.54
N ILE A 133 1.69 -0.45 -9.91
CA ILE A 133 1.35 -0.14 -11.30
C ILE A 133 2.35 0.84 -11.89
N GLU A 134 2.24 2.15 -11.65
CA GLU A 134 3.17 3.10 -12.25
C GLU A 134 4.41 3.30 -11.35
N PRO A 135 5.65 3.08 -11.84
CA PRO A 135 6.88 3.30 -11.07
C PRO A 135 7.09 4.75 -10.62
N ASP A 136 6.53 5.71 -11.35
CA ASP A 136 6.68 7.14 -11.04
C ASP A 136 5.32 7.85 -11.02
N ARG A 137 4.45 7.35 -10.16
CA ARG A 137 3.05 7.78 -10.10
C ARG A 137 2.87 9.25 -9.74
N TYR A 138 3.68 9.79 -8.83
CA TYR A 138 3.58 11.17 -8.32
C TYR A 138 4.76 12.07 -8.71
N SER A 139 5.46 11.78 -9.81
CA SER A 139 6.51 12.65 -10.38
C SER A 139 7.58 13.06 -9.38
N MET A 140 7.91 12.15 -8.47
CA MET A 140 8.96 12.31 -7.48
C MET A 140 10.05 11.25 -7.65
N ASN A 141 9.90 10.29 -8.57
CA ASN A 141 10.90 9.24 -8.73
C ASN A 141 12.20 9.81 -9.35
N PRO A 142 13.37 9.63 -8.72
CA PRO A 142 14.63 10.11 -9.25
C PRO A 142 15.08 9.37 -10.51
N LEU A 143 14.37 8.33 -10.93
CA LEU A 143 14.61 7.58 -12.16
C LEU A 143 13.65 7.97 -13.30
N LYS A 144 12.75 8.95 -13.10
CA LYS A 144 11.63 9.26 -13.99
C LYS A 144 12.00 9.35 -15.46
N ARG A 145 13.09 10.03 -15.77
CA ARG A 145 13.56 10.23 -17.15
C ARG A 145 14.00 8.90 -17.77
N SER A 146 14.79 8.11 -17.04
CA SER A 146 15.26 6.81 -17.53
C SER A 146 14.13 5.78 -17.69
N LEU A 147 13.07 5.87 -16.87
CA LEU A 147 11.85 5.07 -17.05
C LEU A 147 11.14 5.38 -18.38
N VAL A 148 11.10 6.65 -18.77
CA VAL A 148 10.55 7.07 -20.07
C VAL A 148 11.50 6.68 -21.21
N GLU A 149 12.79 6.98 -21.10
CA GLU A 149 13.81 6.68 -22.12
C GLU A 149 13.94 5.18 -22.40
N SER A 150 13.73 4.33 -21.40
CA SER A 150 13.72 2.86 -21.55
C SER A 150 12.39 2.30 -22.09
N GLY A 151 11.35 3.13 -22.24
CA GLY A 151 10.02 2.70 -22.69
C GLY A 151 9.18 1.99 -21.63
N GLN A 152 9.62 2.00 -20.36
CA GLN A 152 9.01 1.26 -19.25
C GLN A 152 8.07 2.11 -18.38
N SER A 153 7.89 3.40 -18.68
CA SER A 153 7.11 4.33 -17.85
C SER A 153 5.61 4.00 -17.72
N ALA A 154 5.09 3.14 -18.59
CA ALA A 154 3.71 2.64 -18.52
C ALA A 154 3.60 1.14 -18.18
N TYR A 155 4.72 0.49 -17.87
CA TYR A 155 4.74 -0.89 -17.41
C TYR A 155 4.31 -0.93 -15.93
N PRO A 156 3.64 -2.00 -15.49
CA PRO A 156 3.53 -2.29 -14.08
C PRO A 156 4.92 -2.30 -13.42
N ALA A 157 5.07 -1.69 -12.25
CA ALA A 157 6.33 -1.65 -11.51
C ALA A 157 6.88 -3.07 -11.26
N ALA A 158 6.00 -4.06 -11.06
CA ALA A 158 6.36 -5.48 -10.92
C ALA A 158 7.03 -6.09 -12.16
N THR A 159 6.91 -5.47 -13.33
CA THR A 159 7.52 -5.93 -14.58
C THR A 159 8.63 -5.01 -15.09
N VAL A 160 8.86 -3.87 -14.42
CA VAL A 160 9.96 -2.96 -14.77
C VAL A 160 11.29 -3.64 -14.45
N ARG A 161 12.25 -3.48 -15.36
CA ARG A 161 13.62 -3.94 -15.24
C ARG A 161 14.53 -2.77 -14.91
N THR A 162 15.52 -3.01 -14.05
CA THR A 162 16.52 -1.98 -13.70
C THR A 162 17.56 -1.75 -14.80
N ASP A 163 17.61 -2.65 -15.79
CA ASP A 163 18.46 -2.52 -16.98
C ASP A 163 18.23 -1.17 -17.67
N ASN A 164 19.29 -0.38 -17.84
CA ASN A 164 19.29 0.96 -18.44
C ASN A 164 18.57 2.07 -17.64
N LEU A 165 18.14 1.78 -16.41
CA LEU A 165 17.70 2.85 -15.51
C LEU A 165 18.92 3.58 -14.92
N LYS A 166 18.76 4.88 -14.71
CA LYS A 166 19.79 5.75 -14.14
C LYS A 166 19.11 6.92 -13.43
N VAL A 167 19.82 7.49 -12.47
CA VAL A 167 19.34 8.68 -11.79
C VAL A 167 19.30 9.86 -12.77
N ASP A 168 18.25 10.67 -12.65
CA ASP A 168 18.03 11.87 -13.45
C ASP A 168 18.74 13.06 -12.79
N GLU A 169 19.93 13.40 -13.32
CA GLU A 169 20.73 14.54 -12.87
C GLU A 169 19.98 15.88 -12.93
N GLN A 170 19.04 16.04 -13.88
CA GLN A 170 18.24 17.26 -13.96
C GLN A 170 17.22 17.33 -12.83
N PHE A 171 16.63 16.18 -12.47
CA PHE A 171 15.75 16.08 -11.31
C PHE A 171 16.52 16.40 -10.02
N ILE A 172 17.71 15.80 -9.82
CA ILE A 172 18.54 16.07 -8.65
C ILE A 172 18.88 17.57 -8.57
N ALA A 173 19.41 18.14 -9.65
CA ALA A 173 19.81 19.55 -9.68
C ALA A 173 18.66 20.51 -9.37
N LYS A 174 17.44 20.15 -9.78
CA LYS A 174 16.22 20.94 -9.55
C LYS A 174 15.69 20.81 -8.12
N TYR A 175 15.75 19.63 -7.52
CA TYR A 175 15.05 19.30 -6.28
C TYR A 175 15.97 18.99 -5.09
N ASP A 176 17.26 19.27 -5.20
CA ASP A 176 18.23 19.09 -4.12
C ASP A 176 17.79 19.80 -2.83
N GLY A 177 17.64 19.03 -1.75
CA GLY A 177 17.14 19.46 -0.45
C GLY A 177 15.61 19.60 -0.35
N ALA A 178 14.89 19.61 -1.48
CA ALA A 178 13.45 19.84 -1.53
C ALA A 178 12.63 18.56 -1.64
N LEU A 179 13.01 17.64 -2.54
CA LEU A 179 12.43 16.29 -2.67
C LEU A 179 13.45 15.18 -2.42
N ILE A 180 14.73 15.44 -2.72
CA ILE A 180 15.82 14.48 -2.66
C ILE A 180 17.11 15.20 -2.27
N THR A 181 18.07 14.51 -1.67
CA THR A 181 19.44 15.03 -1.50
C THR A 181 20.39 14.37 -2.49
N ARG A 182 21.50 15.03 -2.84
CA ARG A 182 22.55 14.39 -3.66
C ARG A 182 23.06 13.07 -3.06
N GLY A 183 23.30 13.04 -1.75
CA GLY A 183 23.78 11.82 -1.08
C GLY A 183 22.76 10.67 -1.15
N GLU A 184 21.46 10.98 -1.05
CA GLU A 184 20.42 9.97 -1.26
C GLU A 184 20.37 9.48 -2.72
N ALA A 185 20.53 10.39 -3.69
CA ALA A 185 20.58 10.02 -5.10
C ALA A 185 21.79 9.12 -5.42
N GLU A 186 22.96 9.40 -4.86
CA GLU A 186 24.16 8.56 -4.97
C GLU A 186 23.95 7.18 -4.33
N PHE A 187 23.30 7.14 -3.16
CA PHE A 187 22.93 5.91 -2.50
C PHE A 187 21.97 5.05 -3.35
N ILE A 188 20.94 5.68 -3.93
CA ILE A 188 20.01 5.04 -4.87
C ILE A 188 20.76 4.50 -6.09
N ALA A 189 21.65 5.29 -6.68
CA ALA A 189 22.45 4.87 -7.83
C ALA A 189 23.32 3.64 -7.51
N THR A 190 23.90 3.59 -6.30
CA THR A 190 24.73 2.46 -5.83
C THR A 190 23.90 1.18 -5.75
N ILE A 191 22.74 1.21 -5.08
CA ILE A 191 21.86 0.03 -4.97
C ILE A 191 21.30 -0.35 -6.35
N LEU A 192 21.01 0.62 -7.21
CA LEU A 192 20.56 0.36 -8.58
C LEU A 192 21.61 -0.40 -9.39
N ALA A 193 22.89 -0.04 -9.27
CA ALA A 193 24.00 -0.73 -9.95
C ALA A 193 24.16 -2.19 -9.47
N ASP A 194 23.89 -2.45 -8.19
CA ASP A 194 23.96 -3.78 -7.58
C ASP A 194 22.64 -4.57 -7.71
N SER A 195 21.64 -4.03 -8.39
CA SER A 195 20.33 -4.65 -8.52
C SER A 195 20.33 -5.76 -9.59
N ASN A 196 19.75 -6.92 -9.26
CA ASN A 196 19.68 -8.08 -10.16
C ASN A 196 18.53 -7.98 -11.20
N GLY A 197 18.32 -6.80 -11.79
CA GLY A 197 17.33 -6.58 -12.85
C GLY A 197 15.88 -6.40 -12.36
N SER A 198 15.58 -6.58 -11.07
CA SER A 198 14.23 -6.44 -10.52
C SER A 198 14.01 -5.06 -9.92
N TYR A 199 13.11 -4.26 -10.52
CA TYR A 199 12.84 -2.90 -10.07
C TYR A 199 12.21 -2.84 -8.67
N LEU A 200 11.24 -3.72 -8.38
CA LEU A 200 10.62 -3.74 -7.05
C LEU A 200 11.60 -4.20 -5.96
N ASP A 201 12.47 -5.17 -6.24
CA ASP A 201 13.49 -5.58 -5.27
C ASP A 201 14.49 -4.47 -5.01
N PHE A 202 14.87 -3.72 -6.06
CA PHE A 202 15.68 -2.50 -5.92
C PHE A 202 14.98 -1.46 -5.04
N ALA A 203 13.73 -1.09 -5.34
CA ALA A 203 13.00 -0.06 -4.59
C ALA A 203 12.81 -0.48 -3.12
N ASP A 204 12.40 -1.73 -2.86
CA ASP A 204 12.28 -2.23 -1.50
C ASP A 204 13.64 -2.25 -0.78
N SER A 205 14.73 -2.60 -1.46
CA SER A 205 16.07 -2.60 -0.86
C SER A 205 16.54 -1.22 -0.43
N VAL A 206 16.31 -0.19 -1.26
CA VAL A 206 16.57 1.20 -0.90
C VAL A 206 15.77 1.59 0.34
N LYS A 207 14.45 1.36 0.33
CA LYS A 207 13.57 1.74 1.45
C LYS A 207 13.93 1.04 2.74
N TYR A 208 14.21 -0.26 2.71
CA TYR A 208 14.58 -1.00 3.93
C TYR A 208 15.92 -0.54 4.50
N ALA A 209 16.89 -0.21 3.66
CA ALA A 209 18.15 0.35 4.13
C ALA A 209 17.98 1.75 4.74
N GLN A 210 17.10 2.59 4.16
CA GLN A 210 16.72 3.88 4.75
C GLN A 210 15.98 3.70 6.10
N LEU A 211 15.05 2.75 6.18
CA LEU A 211 14.33 2.41 7.42
C LEU A 211 15.28 1.90 8.51
N GLU A 212 16.30 1.12 8.17
CA GLU A 212 17.32 0.65 9.12
C GLU A 212 18.10 1.83 9.73
N ASN A 213 18.54 2.79 8.90
CA ASN A 213 19.20 4.01 9.38
C ASN A 213 18.26 4.84 10.28
N LEU A 214 17.03 5.07 9.84
CA LEU A 214 16.02 5.80 10.61
C LEU A 214 15.68 5.11 11.92
N SER A 215 15.76 3.77 11.98
CA SER A 215 15.49 3.03 13.21
C SER A 215 16.46 3.44 14.33
N GLY A 216 17.74 3.60 13.99
CA GLY A 216 18.76 4.11 14.91
C GLY A 216 18.50 5.56 15.33
N MET A 217 18.05 6.41 14.40
CA MET A 217 17.79 7.82 14.68
C MET A 217 16.56 8.03 15.57
N PHE A 218 15.45 7.34 15.29
CA PHE A 218 14.22 7.43 16.08
C PHE A 218 14.28 6.64 17.40
N GLY A 219 15.18 5.65 17.52
CA GLY A 219 15.18 4.71 18.63
C GLY A 219 13.97 3.77 18.60
N ILE A 220 13.48 3.43 17.41
CA ILE A 220 12.34 2.54 17.15
C ILE A 220 12.77 1.60 16.03
N ASP A 221 12.59 0.29 16.16
CA ASP A 221 12.80 -0.62 15.03
C ASP A 221 11.66 -0.42 14.02
N LEU A 222 11.97 0.23 12.89
CA LEU A 222 11.03 0.54 11.81
C LEU A 222 10.98 -0.54 10.73
N SER A 223 11.70 -1.65 10.91
CA SER A 223 11.85 -2.73 9.92
C SER A 223 10.62 -3.64 9.87
N LEU A 224 9.44 -3.06 9.65
CA LEU A 224 8.18 -3.80 9.50
C LEU A 224 8.26 -4.78 8.32
N PRO A 225 7.77 -6.01 8.45
CA PRO A 225 7.66 -6.92 7.32
C PRO A 225 6.60 -6.39 6.32
N ALA A 226 6.76 -6.70 5.04
CA ALA A 226 5.91 -6.26 3.94
C ALA A 226 5.25 -7.43 3.18
N MET A 227 4.20 -7.09 2.44
CA MET A 227 3.52 -7.96 1.47
C MET A 227 3.32 -7.19 0.15
N ARG A 228 3.69 -7.81 -0.98
CA ARG A 228 3.42 -7.25 -2.31
C ARG A 228 2.08 -7.76 -2.84
N MET A 229 1.24 -6.83 -3.31
CA MET A 229 0.01 -7.15 -4.04
C MET A 229 -0.22 -6.08 -5.14
N PRO A 230 -0.96 -6.41 -6.22
CA PRO A 230 -1.49 -7.72 -6.59
C PRO A 230 -0.61 -8.54 -7.55
N LEU A 231 0.34 -7.93 -8.28
CA LEU A 231 0.88 -8.58 -9.48
C LEU A 231 1.88 -9.68 -9.16
N GLU A 232 2.76 -9.48 -8.18
CA GLU A 232 3.67 -10.54 -7.72
C GLU A 232 2.86 -11.79 -7.30
N THR A 233 1.83 -11.61 -6.46
CA THR A 233 0.93 -12.69 -6.05
C THR A 233 0.25 -13.37 -7.24
N LEU A 234 -0.27 -12.60 -8.21
CA LEU A 234 -0.91 -13.14 -9.40
C LEU A 234 0.05 -13.94 -10.31
N GLN A 235 1.33 -13.56 -10.37
CA GLN A 235 2.34 -14.30 -11.12
C GLN A 235 2.65 -15.67 -10.52
N PHE A 236 2.56 -15.81 -9.19
CA PHE A 236 2.85 -17.06 -8.48
C PHE A 236 1.62 -17.92 -8.18
N GLU A 237 0.41 -17.34 -8.17
CA GLU A 237 -0.83 -18.09 -7.98
C GLU A 237 -1.20 -18.93 -9.22
N THR A 238 -1.79 -20.10 -9.00
CA THR A 238 -2.47 -20.86 -10.07
C THR A 238 -3.87 -20.29 -10.34
N LYS A 239 -4.57 -20.76 -11.39
CA LYS A 239 -5.98 -20.42 -11.65
C LYS A 239 -6.92 -20.69 -10.47
N ALA A 240 -6.54 -21.60 -9.56
CA ALA A 240 -7.28 -21.90 -8.34
C ALA A 240 -6.85 -21.01 -7.15
N GLY A 241 -6.05 -19.97 -7.39
CA GLY A 241 -5.61 -19.00 -6.40
C GLY A 241 -6.68 -17.96 -6.07
N LEU A 242 -6.50 -17.27 -4.95
CA LEU A 242 -7.48 -16.35 -4.40
C LEU A 242 -7.73 -15.13 -5.28
N LEU A 243 -6.66 -14.49 -5.78
CA LEU A 243 -6.82 -13.31 -6.62
C LEU A 243 -7.40 -13.68 -7.99
N HIS A 244 -7.07 -14.86 -8.51
CA HIS A 244 -7.69 -15.40 -9.72
C HIS A 244 -9.19 -15.64 -9.55
N HIS A 245 -9.59 -16.22 -8.41
CA HIS A 245 -10.99 -16.43 -8.06
C HIS A 245 -11.76 -15.13 -7.92
N ILE A 246 -11.19 -14.13 -7.22
CA ILE A 246 -11.82 -12.80 -7.06
C ILE A 246 -12.04 -12.13 -8.43
N ILE A 247 -11.05 -12.15 -9.32
CA ILE A 247 -11.20 -11.56 -10.66
C ILE A 247 -12.25 -12.33 -11.47
N SER A 248 -12.22 -13.65 -11.45
CA SER A 248 -13.18 -14.50 -12.16
C SER A 248 -14.61 -14.23 -11.72
N GLU A 249 -14.88 -14.26 -10.41
CA GLU A 249 -16.21 -14.06 -9.83
C GLU A 249 -16.77 -12.66 -10.13
N THR A 250 -15.93 -11.64 -10.18
CA THR A 250 -16.36 -10.27 -10.47
C THR A 250 -16.61 -9.98 -11.95
N HIS A 251 -16.23 -10.91 -12.85
CA HIS A 251 -16.42 -10.81 -14.29
C HIS A 251 -17.36 -11.89 -14.88
N LYS A 252 -17.92 -12.78 -14.05
CA LYS A 252 -18.71 -13.93 -14.52
C LYS A 252 -19.94 -13.56 -15.36
N ASP A 253 -20.64 -12.48 -14.98
CA ASP A 253 -21.87 -12.03 -15.62
C ASP A 253 -22.11 -10.52 -15.38
N PHE A 254 -23.15 -9.97 -16.02
CA PHE A 254 -23.52 -8.56 -15.87
C PHE A 254 -23.82 -8.17 -14.43
N ASN A 255 -24.48 -9.03 -13.66
CA ASN A 255 -24.87 -8.73 -12.29
C ASN A 255 -23.65 -8.64 -11.37
N ALA A 256 -22.67 -9.51 -11.55
CA ALA A 256 -21.40 -9.46 -10.82
C ALA A 256 -20.65 -8.15 -11.08
N VAL A 257 -20.53 -7.76 -12.37
CA VAL A 257 -19.89 -6.50 -12.74
C VAL A 257 -20.67 -5.32 -12.17
N LYS A 258 -21.99 -5.33 -12.26
CA LYS A 258 -22.86 -4.27 -11.70
C LYS A 258 -22.68 -4.15 -10.20
N GLN A 259 -22.63 -5.27 -9.46
CA GLN A 259 -22.44 -5.25 -8.02
C GLN A 259 -21.07 -4.71 -7.62
N ALA A 260 -20.01 -5.03 -8.39
CA ALA A 260 -18.70 -4.43 -8.19
C ALA A 260 -18.73 -2.91 -8.38
N TYR A 261 -19.46 -2.44 -9.40
CA TYR A 261 -19.70 -1.01 -9.63
C TYR A 261 -20.48 -0.35 -8.50
N ASP A 262 -21.53 -1.00 -8.00
CA ASP A 262 -22.34 -0.52 -6.89
C ASP A 262 -21.50 -0.38 -5.61
N CYS A 263 -20.57 -1.32 -5.34
CA CYS A 263 -19.64 -1.22 -4.22
C CYS A 263 -18.74 0.03 -4.32
N MET A 264 -18.33 0.40 -5.53
CA MET A 264 -17.56 1.62 -5.79
C MET A 264 -18.42 2.90 -5.87
N ARG A 265 -19.74 2.79 -5.69
CA ARG A 265 -20.73 3.86 -5.93
C ARG A 265 -20.65 4.44 -7.35
N ARG A 266 -20.40 3.58 -8.34
CA ARG A 266 -20.31 3.96 -9.76
C ARG A 266 -21.49 3.38 -10.53
N SER A 267 -21.99 4.14 -11.50
CA SER A 267 -22.99 3.63 -12.44
C SER A 267 -22.33 2.80 -13.55
N ILE A 268 -22.88 1.61 -13.83
CA ILE A 268 -22.46 0.77 -14.95
C ILE A 268 -22.85 1.35 -16.32
N THR A 269 -23.72 2.36 -16.38
CA THR A 269 -24.27 2.90 -17.64
C THR A 269 -23.19 3.32 -18.64
N LYS A 270 -22.10 3.96 -18.19
CA LYS A 270 -21.00 4.36 -19.08
C LYS A 270 -20.11 3.18 -19.50
N ARG A 271 -20.10 2.09 -18.73
CA ARG A 271 -19.32 0.86 -18.99
C ARG A 271 -17.82 1.11 -19.16
N THR A 272 -17.26 2.10 -18.46
CA THR A 272 -15.86 2.53 -18.64
C THR A 272 -14.90 2.12 -17.53
N THR A 273 -15.40 1.75 -16.35
CA THR A 273 -14.53 1.30 -15.25
C THR A 273 -14.12 -0.15 -15.48
N LEU A 274 -12.83 -0.36 -15.69
CA LEU A 274 -12.24 -1.69 -15.77
C LEU A 274 -12.00 -2.20 -14.35
N LEU A 275 -12.63 -3.32 -13.98
CA LEU A 275 -12.45 -3.96 -12.67
C LEU A 275 -11.04 -4.59 -12.55
N THR A 276 -10.47 -5.00 -13.67
CA THR A 276 -9.04 -5.28 -13.84
C THR A 276 -8.59 -4.69 -15.16
N VAL A 277 -7.40 -4.08 -15.20
CA VAL A 277 -6.86 -3.40 -16.39
C VAL A 277 -5.96 -4.38 -17.15
N PRO A 278 -6.38 -4.91 -18.31
CA PRO A 278 -5.58 -5.86 -19.07
C PRO A 278 -4.27 -5.25 -19.56
N HIS A 279 -3.19 -6.01 -19.48
CA HIS A 279 -1.89 -5.60 -19.99
C HIS A 279 -1.84 -5.80 -21.52
N SER A 280 -1.11 -4.92 -22.21
CA SER A 280 -0.86 -5.09 -23.63
C SER A 280 0.19 -6.17 -23.91
N LYS A 281 0.28 -6.62 -25.16
CA LYS A 281 1.42 -7.45 -25.61
C LYS A 281 2.76 -6.71 -25.55
N LEU A 282 2.71 -5.38 -25.51
CA LEU A 282 3.88 -4.52 -25.34
C LEU A 282 4.26 -4.33 -23.86
N GLY A 283 3.56 -4.97 -22.91
CA GLY A 283 3.85 -4.88 -21.47
C GLY A 283 3.19 -3.71 -20.75
N TYR A 284 2.43 -2.85 -21.43
CA TYR A 284 1.73 -1.73 -20.80
C TYR A 284 0.66 -2.23 -19.83
N GLY A 285 0.65 -1.69 -18.63
CA GLY A 285 -0.30 -2.04 -17.58
C GLY A 285 -0.75 -0.85 -16.71
N SER A 286 -0.35 0.36 -17.09
CA SER A 286 -0.75 1.60 -16.41
C SER A 286 -2.27 1.77 -16.34
N LYS A 287 -2.79 1.88 -15.12
CA LYS A 287 -4.20 2.17 -14.86
C LYS A 287 -4.55 3.59 -15.29
N ARG A 288 -3.60 4.51 -15.21
CA ARG A 288 -3.77 5.90 -15.66
C ARG A 288 -3.80 6.04 -17.17
N ALA A 289 -2.99 5.29 -17.92
CA ALA A 289 -2.95 5.36 -19.38
C ALA A 289 -4.09 4.57 -20.06
N ALA A 290 -4.64 3.56 -19.39
CA ALA A 290 -5.70 2.72 -19.95
C ALA A 290 -7.06 3.45 -20.06
N ARG A 291 -7.75 3.27 -21.18
CA ARG A 291 -9.16 3.64 -21.38
C ARG A 291 -9.93 2.40 -21.81
N GLY A 292 -10.93 2.02 -21.01
CA GLY A 292 -11.70 0.81 -21.20
C GLY A 292 -13.14 1.05 -21.65
N LYS A 293 -13.71 0.08 -22.35
CA LYS A 293 -15.16 -0.04 -22.55
C LYS A 293 -15.59 -1.51 -22.47
N LEU A 294 -16.59 -1.79 -21.64
CA LEU A 294 -17.19 -3.11 -21.48
C LEU A 294 -18.35 -3.27 -22.48
N HIS A 295 -18.36 -4.41 -23.19
CA HIS A 295 -19.40 -4.77 -24.15
C HIS A 295 -20.06 -6.06 -23.68
N PHE A 296 -21.36 -6.00 -23.47
CA PHE A 296 -22.18 -7.15 -23.12
C PHE A 296 -22.87 -7.66 -24.37
N ASN A 297 -23.16 -8.96 -24.39
CA ASN A 297 -23.86 -9.61 -25.50
C ASN A 297 -25.26 -8.99 -25.76
N GLY A 298 -25.93 -9.40 -26.85
CA GLY A 298 -27.24 -8.87 -27.23
C GLY A 298 -28.33 -8.99 -26.15
N SER A 299 -28.26 -10.00 -25.29
CA SER A 299 -29.19 -10.16 -24.14
C SER A 299 -28.77 -9.35 -22.90
N GLY A 300 -27.59 -8.72 -22.90
CA GLY A 300 -27.06 -7.94 -21.79
C GLY A 300 -26.66 -8.76 -20.56
N THR A 301 -26.61 -10.09 -20.65
CA THR A 301 -26.41 -10.98 -19.49
C THR A 301 -24.94 -11.33 -19.26
N LYS A 302 -24.12 -11.35 -20.32
CA LYS A 302 -22.74 -11.80 -20.26
C LYS A 302 -21.80 -10.76 -20.84
N LEU A 303 -20.66 -10.55 -20.17
CA LEU A 303 -19.56 -9.76 -20.71
C LEU A 303 -19.01 -10.48 -21.94
N GLU A 304 -19.12 -9.86 -23.11
CA GLU A 304 -18.68 -10.43 -24.38
C GLU A 304 -17.23 -10.03 -24.65
N THR A 305 -16.93 -8.73 -24.57
CA THR A 305 -15.58 -8.20 -24.77
C THR A 305 -15.30 -6.96 -23.92
N VAL A 306 -14.02 -6.69 -23.71
CA VAL A 306 -13.48 -5.47 -23.14
C VAL A 306 -12.51 -4.86 -24.15
N SER A 307 -12.84 -3.67 -24.66
CA SER A 307 -11.91 -2.92 -25.50
C SER A 307 -11.03 -2.03 -24.64
N VAL A 308 -9.72 -2.11 -24.84
CA VAL A 308 -8.72 -1.32 -24.11
C VAL A 308 -7.94 -0.47 -25.10
N LYS A 309 -7.77 0.81 -24.77
CA LYS A 309 -6.88 1.73 -25.49
C LYS A 309 -5.94 2.40 -24.50
N TYR A 310 -4.65 2.14 -24.65
CA TYR A 310 -3.60 2.89 -23.97
C TYR A 310 -3.29 4.17 -24.74
N LYS A 311 -3.07 5.27 -24.02
CA LYS A 311 -2.63 6.55 -24.58
C LYS A 311 -1.57 7.17 -23.67
N PRO A 312 -0.59 7.92 -24.23
CA PRO A 312 0.31 8.72 -23.44
C PRO A 312 -0.49 9.60 -22.49
N THR A 313 -0.20 9.51 -21.19
CA THR A 313 -1.01 10.15 -20.15
C THR A 313 -0.09 10.74 -19.08
N ARG A 314 -0.31 12.02 -18.77
CA ARG A 314 0.29 12.68 -17.61
C ARG A 314 -0.13 11.97 -16.32
N LEU A 315 0.83 11.69 -15.45
CA LEU A 315 0.63 11.10 -14.13
C LEU A 315 0.29 12.18 -13.10
N TYR A 316 0.45 11.89 -11.82
CA TYR A 316 0.18 12.88 -10.77
C TYR A 316 1.39 13.81 -10.59
N PRO A 317 1.17 15.11 -10.34
CA PRO A 317 2.25 16.02 -9.98
C PRO A 317 2.82 15.68 -8.60
N ASN A 318 4.06 16.13 -8.33
CA ASN A 318 4.61 16.18 -6.98
C ASN A 318 4.11 17.43 -6.22
N GLY A 319 4.27 17.43 -4.89
CA GLY A 319 3.86 18.54 -4.03
C GLY A 319 4.66 19.84 -4.14
N ILE A 320 5.72 19.93 -4.96
CA ILE A 320 6.58 21.13 -5.09
C ILE A 320 6.35 21.88 -6.40
N ASP A 321 6.33 21.17 -7.53
CA ASP A 321 6.13 21.76 -8.85
C ASP A 321 5.03 20.98 -9.59
N PRO A 322 3.81 21.55 -9.68
CA PRO A 322 2.69 20.89 -10.31
C PRO A 322 2.81 20.76 -11.84
N GLU A 323 3.74 21.48 -12.47
CA GLU A 323 3.96 21.40 -13.92
C GLU A 323 4.99 20.35 -14.31
N ASP A 324 5.84 19.93 -13.37
CA ASP A 324 6.78 18.83 -13.58
C ASP A 324 6.08 17.49 -13.34
N ILE A 325 5.42 16.99 -14.39
CA ILE A 325 4.59 15.80 -14.34
C ILE A 325 5.18 14.68 -15.18
N SER A 326 5.33 13.51 -14.56
CA SER A 326 5.74 12.30 -15.24
C SER A 326 4.72 11.77 -16.25
N LEU A 327 5.23 10.98 -17.20
CA LEU A 327 4.45 10.48 -18.32
C LEU A 327 4.43 8.95 -18.30
N ALA A 328 3.22 8.37 -18.25
CA ALA A 328 3.04 6.98 -18.69
C ALA A 328 2.92 6.99 -20.21
N ASP A 329 4.02 6.67 -20.89
CA ASP A 329 4.08 6.66 -22.34
C ASP A 329 3.68 5.30 -22.89
N ALA A 330 2.45 5.22 -23.40
CA ALA A 330 1.89 3.98 -23.94
C ALA A 330 0.92 4.28 -25.08
N ASN A 331 1.07 3.57 -26.19
CA ASN A 331 0.15 3.65 -27.31
C ASN A 331 -0.15 2.25 -27.84
N ASP A 332 -1.32 1.73 -27.48
CA ASP A 332 -1.79 0.45 -27.98
C ASP A 332 -3.32 0.37 -27.91
N ARG A 333 -3.91 -0.53 -28.70
CA ARG A 333 -5.34 -0.82 -28.67
C ARG A 333 -5.59 -2.28 -28.96
N PHE A 334 -6.36 -2.93 -28.10
CA PHE A 334 -6.72 -4.33 -28.24
C PHE A 334 -8.07 -4.63 -27.59
N ILE A 335 -8.49 -5.89 -27.73
CA ILE A 335 -9.73 -6.42 -27.18
C ILE A 335 -9.41 -7.69 -26.39
N VAL A 336 -10.04 -7.84 -25.23
CA VAL A 336 -10.02 -9.06 -24.42
C VAL A 336 -11.43 -9.63 -24.40
N THR A 337 -11.57 -10.95 -24.53
CA THR A 337 -12.88 -11.59 -24.43
C THR A 337 -13.33 -11.65 -22.97
N GLY A 338 -14.63 -11.48 -22.72
CA GLY A 338 -15.16 -11.59 -21.36
C GLY A 338 -14.98 -13.00 -20.79
N GLN A 339 -14.92 -14.04 -21.63
CA GLN A 339 -14.63 -15.41 -21.20
C GLN A 339 -13.24 -15.54 -20.55
N LYS A 340 -12.23 -14.83 -21.06
CA LYS A 340 -10.88 -14.82 -20.46
C LYS A 340 -10.87 -14.17 -19.08
N LEU A 341 -11.72 -13.17 -18.85
CA LEU A 341 -11.84 -12.52 -17.54
C LEU A 341 -12.70 -13.32 -16.56
N ALA A 342 -13.72 -14.04 -17.05
CA ALA A 342 -14.54 -14.93 -16.24
C ALA A 342 -13.82 -16.23 -15.84
N ASN A 343 -12.87 -16.70 -16.66
CA ASN A 343 -11.98 -17.83 -16.37
C ASN A 343 -10.54 -17.34 -16.23
N TYR A 344 -10.33 -16.42 -15.28
CA TYR A 344 -9.13 -15.61 -15.24
C TYR A 344 -7.85 -16.42 -15.01
N SER A 345 -6.78 -16.01 -15.69
CA SER A 345 -5.42 -16.51 -15.54
C SER A 345 -4.45 -15.39 -15.87
N PHE A 346 -3.57 -15.06 -14.93
CA PHE A 346 -2.56 -14.04 -15.14
C PHE A 346 -1.63 -14.38 -16.30
N VAL A 347 -1.29 -15.68 -16.48
CA VAL A 347 -0.44 -16.15 -17.58
C VAL A 347 -1.09 -15.90 -18.96
N GLU A 348 -2.41 -16.06 -19.07
CA GLU A 348 -3.12 -15.94 -20.36
C GLU A 348 -3.64 -14.53 -20.64
N THR A 349 -3.96 -13.80 -19.56
CA THR A 349 -4.58 -12.46 -19.58
C THR A 349 -4.02 -11.64 -18.42
N PRO A 350 -2.73 -11.26 -18.47
CA PRO A 350 -2.13 -10.47 -17.39
C PRO A 350 -2.90 -9.15 -17.25
N SER A 351 -3.23 -8.78 -16.02
CA SER A 351 -4.03 -7.58 -15.76
C SER A 351 -3.89 -7.06 -14.33
N SER A 352 -4.11 -5.76 -14.17
CA SER A 352 -3.98 -5.05 -12.90
C SER A 352 -5.34 -4.85 -12.23
N PRO A 353 -5.72 -5.63 -11.19
CA PRO A 353 -7.01 -5.47 -10.52
C PRO A 353 -7.10 -4.14 -9.76
N GLN A 354 -8.32 -3.62 -9.61
CA GLN A 354 -8.58 -2.45 -8.76
C GLN A 354 -8.33 -2.77 -7.28
N PHE A 355 -7.94 -1.76 -6.49
CA PHE A 355 -7.58 -1.90 -5.07
C PHE A 355 -8.63 -2.68 -4.26
N PHE A 356 -9.91 -2.29 -4.35
CA PHE A 356 -10.96 -2.92 -3.55
C PHE A 356 -11.15 -4.42 -3.83
N LEU A 357 -10.67 -4.93 -4.97
CA LEU A 357 -10.72 -6.36 -5.29
C LEU A 357 -9.56 -7.10 -4.63
N TYR A 358 -8.32 -6.72 -4.91
CA TYR A 358 -7.18 -7.44 -4.34
C TYR A 358 -7.04 -7.23 -2.83
N ALA A 359 -7.56 -6.12 -2.29
CA ALA A 359 -7.63 -5.90 -0.85
C ALA A 359 -8.53 -6.93 -0.14
N LEU A 360 -9.45 -7.62 -0.84
CA LEU A 360 -10.19 -8.76 -0.28
C LEU A 360 -9.25 -9.91 0.11
N GLY A 361 -8.11 -10.06 -0.58
CA GLY A 361 -7.11 -11.07 -0.29
C GLY A 361 -6.08 -10.68 0.78
N SER A 362 -6.12 -9.45 1.28
CA SER A 362 -5.26 -9.03 2.40
C SER A 362 -5.64 -9.75 3.70
N PRO A 363 -4.67 -10.22 4.51
CA PRO A 363 -4.91 -10.91 5.79
C PRO A 363 -5.31 -9.97 6.94
N GLU A 364 -5.34 -8.67 6.69
CA GLU A 364 -5.48 -7.63 7.71
C GLU A 364 -6.76 -7.78 8.56
N ASN A 365 -6.62 -7.53 9.86
CA ASN A 365 -7.73 -7.38 10.80
C ASN A 365 -7.95 -5.91 11.18
N ALA A 366 -6.94 -5.08 10.97
CA ALA A 366 -7.03 -3.62 11.01
C ALA A 366 -6.24 -3.01 9.85
N ALA A 367 -6.74 -1.89 9.34
CA ALA A 367 -6.20 -1.15 8.22
C ALA A 367 -5.92 0.28 8.66
N LEU A 368 -4.65 0.67 8.71
CA LEU A 368 -4.20 2.03 8.95
C LEU A 368 -4.07 2.79 7.61
N TRP A 369 -4.89 3.82 7.50
CA TRP A 369 -4.89 4.78 6.41
C TRP A 369 -4.14 6.05 6.81
N HIS A 370 -3.59 6.74 5.83
CA HIS A 370 -2.90 8.00 6.03
C HIS A 370 -3.77 9.14 5.51
N GLY A 371 -4.16 10.07 6.41
CA GLY A 371 -4.77 11.32 6.00
C GLY A 371 -6.15 11.23 5.32
N VAL A 372 -6.97 10.23 5.64
CA VAL A 372 -8.37 10.19 5.15
C VAL A 372 -9.08 11.47 5.62
N GLY A 373 -9.44 12.33 4.67
CA GLY A 373 -10.00 13.66 4.92
C GLY A 373 -9.20 14.79 4.28
N ALA A 374 -7.85 14.67 4.21
CA ALA A 374 -7.00 15.63 3.53
C ALA A 374 -6.99 15.41 2.00
N PHE A 375 -6.98 14.14 1.56
CA PHE A 375 -6.80 13.78 0.14
C PHE A 375 -8.00 13.05 -0.50
N ALA A 376 -9.22 13.29 0.00
CA ALA A 376 -10.46 12.75 -0.57
C ALA A 376 -10.52 11.19 -0.69
N ALA A 377 -10.02 10.47 0.32
CA ALA A 377 -9.97 9.00 0.34
C ALA A 377 -11.26 8.32 0.89
N THR A 378 -12.29 9.06 1.29
CA THR A 378 -13.51 8.48 1.88
C THR A 378 -14.20 7.47 0.96
N GLN A 379 -14.23 7.73 -0.35
CA GLN A 379 -14.80 6.83 -1.34
C GLN A 379 -14.01 5.51 -1.43
N LEU A 380 -12.68 5.55 -1.23
CA LEU A 380 -11.84 4.36 -1.23
C LEU A 380 -12.22 3.44 -0.05
N LEU A 381 -12.25 3.99 1.17
CA LEU A 381 -12.67 3.26 2.37
C LEU A 381 -14.09 2.70 2.19
N GLN A 382 -14.99 3.51 1.64
CA GLN A 382 -16.36 3.09 1.42
C GLN A 382 -16.48 1.96 0.40
N SER A 383 -15.67 1.98 -0.67
CA SER A 383 -15.61 0.89 -1.64
C SER A 383 -15.06 -0.40 -1.01
N TYR A 384 -14.06 -0.26 -0.15
CA TYR A 384 -13.45 -1.37 0.57
C TYR A 384 -14.43 -2.04 1.55
N SER A 385 -15.07 -1.26 2.42
CA SER A 385 -16.07 -1.78 3.36
C SER A 385 -17.29 -2.34 2.63
N SER A 386 -17.76 -1.69 1.56
CA SER A 386 -18.92 -2.16 0.78
C SER A 386 -18.64 -3.49 0.09
N ALA A 387 -17.42 -3.69 -0.44
CA ALA A 387 -17.03 -4.95 -1.06
C ALA A 387 -16.98 -6.10 -0.05
N ARG A 388 -16.38 -5.87 1.14
CA ARG A 388 -16.37 -6.85 2.24
C ARG A 388 -17.80 -7.21 2.68
N ALA A 389 -18.66 -6.21 2.90
CA ALA A 389 -20.06 -6.41 3.25
C ALA A 389 -20.83 -7.21 2.18
N ALA A 390 -20.66 -6.85 0.90
CA ALA A 390 -21.30 -7.58 -0.20
C ALA A 390 -20.80 -9.03 -0.32
N CYS A 391 -19.53 -9.31 -0.03
CA CYS A 391 -19.02 -10.69 0.01
C CYS A 391 -19.58 -11.48 1.21
N ARG A 392 -19.68 -10.84 2.39
CA ARG A 392 -20.30 -11.44 3.59
C ARG A 392 -21.75 -11.84 3.34
N GLU A 393 -22.48 -11.05 2.56
CA GLU A 393 -23.87 -11.31 2.15
C GLU A 393 -23.98 -12.26 0.95
N GLY A 394 -22.86 -12.80 0.45
CA GLY A 394 -22.83 -13.73 -0.69
C GLY A 394 -23.21 -13.09 -2.03
N ARG A 395 -23.15 -11.76 -2.15
CA ARG A 395 -23.52 -11.02 -3.35
C ARG A 395 -22.35 -10.93 -4.34
N LEU A 396 -21.21 -10.38 -3.90
CA LEU A 396 -20.09 -10.03 -4.80
C LEU A 396 -19.17 -11.22 -5.14
N VAL A 397 -18.29 -11.63 -4.21
CA VAL A 397 -17.42 -12.82 -4.37
C VAL A 397 -17.86 -13.89 -3.39
N LYS A 398 -18.25 -15.05 -3.90
CA LYS A 398 -18.70 -16.19 -3.09
C LYS A 398 -17.52 -17.07 -2.67
N ARG A 399 -17.72 -17.88 -1.62
CA ARG A 399 -16.77 -18.94 -1.19
C ARG A 399 -15.37 -18.45 -0.80
N LEU A 400 -15.25 -17.18 -0.40
CA LEU A 400 -13.99 -16.62 0.11
C LEU A 400 -13.43 -17.40 1.32
N GLN A 401 -14.30 -18.04 2.11
CA GLN A 401 -13.87 -18.85 3.25
C GLN A 401 -13.01 -20.07 2.84
N GLU A 402 -13.14 -20.58 1.61
CA GLU A 402 -12.31 -21.69 1.10
C GLU A 402 -10.85 -21.30 0.87
N TYR A 403 -10.59 -19.99 0.83
CA TYR A 403 -9.28 -19.37 0.75
C TYR A 403 -8.82 -18.84 2.11
N ASP A 404 -9.53 -19.19 3.19
CA ASP A 404 -9.29 -18.70 4.55
C ASP A 404 -9.40 -17.17 4.69
N VAL A 405 -10.12 -16.53 3.76
CA VAL A 405 -10.41 -15.10 3.80
C VAL A 405 -11.61 -14.84 4.70
N ARG A 406 -11.40 -13.96 5.66
CA ARG A 406 -12.43 -13.46 6.57
C ARG A 406 -13.29 -12.40 5.85
N PRO A 407 -14.61 -12.59 5.74
CA PRO A 407 -15.48 -11.62 5.08
C PRO A 407 -15.74 -10.39 5.96
N GLU A 408 -15.38 -10.40 7.24
CA GLU A 408 -15.49 -9.25 8.11
C GLU A 408 -14.64 -8.08 7.59
N THR A 409 -15.22 -6.88 7.64
CA THR A 409 -14.48 -5.66 7.36
C THR A 409 -13.40 -5.46 8.44
N PRO A 410 -12.12 -5.26 8.05
CA PRO A 410 -11.08 -4.91 8.99
C PRO A 410 -11.42 -3.63 9.75
N MET A 411 -10.91 -3.49 10.96
CA MET A 411 -11.02 -2.25 11.72
C MET A 411 -10.35 -1.11 10.93
N GLN A 412 -11.09 -0.05 10.63
CA GLN A 412 -10.59 1.07 9.86
C GLN A 412 -9.97 2.10 10.80
N LEU A 413 -8.69 2.38 10.61
CA LEU A 413 -7.90 3.31 11.42
C LEU A 413 -7.34 4.41 10.52
N ASN A 414 -7.27 5.62 11.01
CA ASN A 414 -6.78 6.75 10.21
C ASN A 414 -5.78 7.58 11.00
N LEU A 415 -4.64 7.86 10.41
CA LEU A 415 -3.77 8.94 10.85
C LEU A 415 -4.50 10.27 10.58
N SER A 416 -4.78 11.00 11.65
CA SER A 416 -5.52 12.27 11.59
C SER A 416 -4.80 13.31 10.75
N SER A 417 -5.52 14.01 9.88
CA SER A 417 -4.97 15.05 8.99
C SER A 417 -4.26 16.17 9.76
N ASP A 418 -4.75 16.51 10.94
CA ASP A 418 -4.21 17.60 11.78
C ASP A 418 -2.85 17.25 12.39
N TYR A 419 -2.46 15.97 12.31
CA TYR A 419 -1.19 15.44 12.82
C TYR A 419 -0.32 14.89 11.69
N MET A 420 -0.64 15.15 10.43
CA MET A 420 0.20 14.70 9.31
C MET A 420 1.55 15.41 9.33
N TRP A 421 2.61 14.62 9.18
CA TRP A 421 3.96 15.11 9.05
C TRP A 421 4.15 15.67 7.64
N PHE A 422 4.88 16.77 7.56
CA PHE A 422 5.31 17.38 6.32
C PHE A 422 6.74 17.88 6.51
N HIS A 423 7.45 18.07 5.40
CA HIS A 423 8.79 18.62 5.42
C HIS A 423 8.82 19.99 6.14
N PRO A 424 9.63 20.20 7.20
CA PRO A 424 9.57 21.42 8.01
C PRO A 424 9.80 22.72 7.23
N VAL A 425 10.71 22.68 6.25
CA VAL A 425 11.01 23.80 5.34
C VAL A 425 10.05 23.86 4.16
N HIS A 426 9.98 22.80 3.35
CA HIS A 426 9.24 22.80 2.07
C HIS A 426 7.74 22.48 2.16
N ARG A 427 7.21 22.17 3.36
CA ARG A 427 5.78 22.00 3.64
C ARG A 427 5.05 21.00 2.72
N ASN A 428 5.71 19.93 2.32
CA ASN A 428 5.13 18.86 1.50
C ASN A 428 5.40 17.49 2.14
N ILE A 429 4.60 16.49 1.77
CA ILE A 429 4.65 15.12 2.34
C ILE A 429 5.42 14.13 1.45
N ASP A 430 5.58 14.49 0.16
CA ASP A 430 6.21 13.69 -0.89
C ASP A 430 7.74 13.75 -0.83
N ALA A 431 8.31 14.73 -0.12
CA ALA A 431 9.74 14.84 0.07
C ALA A 431 10.30 13.57 0.71
N SER A 432 11.48 13.16 0.26
CA SER A 432 12.22 12.12 0.97
C SER A 432 12.49 12.54 2.40
N ILE A 433 12.37 11.59 3.32
CA ILE A 433 12.81 11.77 4.70
C ILE A 433 14.29 12.18 4.79
N GLY A 434 15.11 11.81 3.80
CA GLY A 434 16.52 12.15 3.73
C GLY A 434 16.80 13.66 3.62
N THR A 435 15.84 14.48 3.19
CA THR A 435 15.99 15.94 3.14
C THR A 435 15.67 16.62 4.46
N VAL A 436 15.08 15.90 5.43
CA VAL A 436 14.72 16.46 6.74
C VAL A 436 15.95 16.52 7.63
N ALA A 437 16.52 17.72 7.78
CA ALA A 437 17.73 17.95 8.57
C ALA A 437 17.58 17.56 10.06
N ASN A 438 16.38 17.72 10.63
CA ASN A 438 16.15 17.45 12.05
C ASN A 438 14.83 16.69 12.27
N LEU A 439 14.92 15.38 12.52
CA LEU A 439 13.75 14.53 12.78
C LEU A 439 12.96 14.93 14.04
N SER A 440 13.56 15.68 14.97
CA SER A 440 12.83 16.20 16.13
C SER A 440 11.72 17.18 15.73
N ASP A 441 11.86 17.86 14.60
CA ASP A 441 10.82 18.76 14.09
C ASP A 441 9.57 17.98 13.69
N LEU A 442 9.74 16.79 13.08
CA LEU A 442 8.63 15.87 12.78
C LEU A 442 8.03 15.29 14.07
N ALA A 443 8.87 14.82 14.99
CA ALA A 443 8.40 14.25 16.25
C ALA A 443 7.56 15.25 17.08
N ARG A 444 7.89 16.55 17.04
CA ARG A 444 7.13 17.62 17.69
C ARG A 444 5.75 17.86 17.07
N MET A 445 5.55 17.56 15.78
CA MET A 445 4.21 17.58 15.16
C MET A 445 3.28 16.55 15.81
N GLY A 446 3.86 15.51 16.42
CA GLY A 446 3.11 14.48 17.13
C GLY A 446 2.45 13.50 16.17
N MET A 447 1.55 12.69 16.72
CA MET A 447 0.84 11.67 15.95
C MET A 447 -0.48 11.35 16.61
N LYS A 448 -1.55 11.25 15.82
CA LYS A 448 -2.87 10.85 16.29
C LYS A 448 -3.49 9.84 15.33
N ILE A 449 -3.86 8.67 15.86
CA ILE A 449 -4.64 7.69 15.11
C ILE A 449 -6.07 7.67 15.66
N GLU A 450 -7.03 7.58 14.76
CA GLU A 450 -8.45 7.53 15.05
C GLU A 450 -9.04 6.23 14.51
N HIS A 451 -9.86 5.57 15.33
CA HIS A 451 -10.73 4.51 14.84
C HIS A 451 -11.93 5.13 14.10
N LEU A 452 -12.22 4.64 12.90
CA LEU A 452 -13.33 5.08 12.06
C LEU A 452 -14.50 4.08 12.10
N PRO A 453 -15.35 4.08 13.15
CA PRO A 453 -16.38 3.05 13.35
C PRO A 453 -17.51 3.09 12.32
N ARG A 454 -17.58 4.12 11.48
CA ARG A 454 -18.61 4.27 10.42
C ARG A 454 -18.37 3.36 9.22
N PHE A 455 -17.18 2.77 9.09
CA PHE A 455 -16.79 1.95 7.93
C PHE A 455 -16.65 0.46 8.33
N LYS A 456 -17.73 -0.13 8.87
CA LYS A 456 -17.82 -1.53 9.32
C LYS A 456 -18.48 -2.46 8.32
#